data_AF-A0A5N6Q5M9-F1
#
_entry.id   AF-A0A5N6Q5M9-F1
#
_cell.length_a   1.000
_cell.length_b   1.000
_cell.length_c   1.000
_cell.angle_alpha   90.00
_cell.angle_beta   90.00
_cell.angle_gamma   90.00
#
_symmetry.space_group_name_H-M   'P 1'
#
loop_
_entity.id
_entity.type
_entity.pdbx_description
1 polymer ?
#
loop_
_entity_poly.entity_id
_entity_poly.type
_entity_poly.pdbx_seq_one_letter_code
_entity_poly.pdbx_strand_id
1 'polypeptide(L)'
;MSSGFDLSTLFESKEKKKVSSVLTSKFSAPAIIFRWRMNSRNNLRGRRVLYARSQALGAGDSVFAAAQCRNYLTVDQCVACFDASVSKLVNCTSGNGAYVTFDNCFVRYEDFADFYNDPYVTEDGNNTPRVLCGTQSASRPTVFNQAVDELLLDIKNATPKASNLYFASTRKITGENVTVYATAQCAESINQDVCQNCMNKAYDRLTKDCLPSTEARFFDMGCFARYSNTSFFNDNQTMDFTNVLKGHSSKAAIIAAAIAGVVLIILVLVLWSLYRSWKKSKKTEQDTTNFEGAVHYNYKDLQRATDNFSQENILGKGGFGEVFKGVLDDNNVVAVKKLHVQHGGVKGEFENEVKLISNIHHRNLLRLLGWSIEGSDYLILVLEYMPNGSLDRFLWGSKRGTLNWNQRYEIIFGIARGLAHLHEELHIKILHRDIKSSNILLSDDFKPKIADFGLARFQPEDQSHVSTKFAGTLGYTAPEYARNGVLSEKVDTYSFGIVILEIVSGRRSTEVKSDSQSIDYLLENTWKLYEKKTHIRVIDETLNLNQHEQEHVMKIIEIALLCTQSPASIRPTMSEVVVMLQERKSLGTRQLTRPTFVNNRERRIYIRSSRPKDMQATQQTQSKRETTKEM
;
A
#
# COMPACT_ATOMS: atom_id res chain seq x y z
N MET A 1 -25.73 46.31 -52.31
CA MET A 1 -25.18 46.54 -50.96
C MET A 1 -25.86 45.55 -50.02
N SER A 2 -25.04 44.83 -49.24
CA SER A 2 -25.36 43.88 -48.15
C SER A 2 -26.65 44.20 -47.37
N SER A 3 -27.37 43.27 -46.75
CA SER A 3 -27.13 41.86 -46.39
C SER A 3 -28.48 41.29 -45.95
N GLY A 4 -28.75 40.02 -46.28
CA GLY A 4 -30.00 39.34 -45.97
C GLY A 4 -30.15 38.99 -44.48
N PHE A 5 -31.41 39.03 -44.05
CA PHE A 5 -31.91 38.39 -42.85
C PHE A 5 -31.83 36.86 -43.01
N ASP A 6 -31.27 36.16 -42.03
CA ASP A 6 -31.38 34.70 -41.93
C ASP A 6 -31.93 34.31 -40.56
N LEU A 7 -33.04 33.57 -40.61
CA LEU A 7 -33.78 33.01 -39.50
C LEU A 7 -33.11 31.70 -39.07
N SER A 8 -32.08 31.78 -38.21
CA SER A 8 -31.46 30.59 -37.60
C SER A 8 -31.08 30.76 -36.12
N THR A 9 -31.46 31.87 -35.49
CA THR A 9 -31.16 32.19 -34.07
C THR A 9 -32.17 31.61 -33.07
N LEU A 10 -32.63 30.38 -33.29
CA LEU A 10 -33.49 29.68 -32.32
C LEU A 10 -33.24 28.16 -32.26
N PHE A 11 -32.01 27.70 -32.51
CA PHE A 11 -31.58 26.34 -32.12
C PHE A 11 -30.11 26.24 -31.68
N GLU A 12 -29.48 27.36 -31.31
CA GLU A 12 -28.04 27.40 -30.96
C GLU A 12 -27.77 27.56 -29.45
N SER A 13 -28.60 26.96 -28.58
CA SER A 13 -28.32 26.91 -27.12
C SER A 13 -28.35 25.51 -26.48
N LYS A 14 -28.49 24.43 -27.27
CA LYS A 14 -28.50 23.04 -26.75
C LYS A 14 -27.42 22.09 -27.24
N GLU A 15 -26.56 22.47 -28.20
CA GLU A 15 -25.47 21.58 -28.66
C GLU A 15 -24.03 22.02 -28.34
N LYS A 16 -23.80 23.25 -27.86
CA LYS A 16 -22.48 23.67 -27.33
C LYS A 16 -22.21 23.21 -25.89
N LYS A 17 -23.10 22.40 -25.29
CA LYS A 17 -22.89 21.73 -23.98
C LYS A 17 -22.53 20.24 -24.10
N LYS A 18 -22.27 19.70 -25.29
CA LYS A 18 -21.97 18.27 -25.47
C LYS A 18 -20.63 17.93 -26.14
N VAL A 19 -19.75 18.92 -26.34
CA VAL A 19 -18.40 18.72 -26.91
C VAL A 19 -17.28 19.31 -26.01
N SER A 20 -17.56 19.43 -24.70
CA SER A 20 -16.55 19.77 -23.66
C SER A 20 -16.52 18.73 -22.53
N SER A 21 -16.89 17.47 -22.82
CA SER A 21 -17.02 16.42 -21.79
C SER A 21 -16.40 15.07 -22.17
N VAL A 22 -15.47 15.01 -23.13
CA VAL A 22 -14.84 13.74 -23.56
C VAL A 22 -13.30 13.75 -23.42
N LEU A 23 -12.73 14.63 -22.60
CA LEU A 23 -11.28 14.63 -22.30
C LEU A 23 -10.93 14.49 -20.81
N THR A 24 -11.85 13.94 -20.01
CA THR A 24 -11.61 13.64 -18.59
C THR A 24 -12.15 12.26 -18.21
N SER A 25 -11.59 11.21 -18.80
CA SER A 25 -11.53 9.88 -18.18
C SER A 25 -10.13 9.27 -18.32
N LYS A 26 -9.07 10.06 -18.06
CA LYS A 26 -7.78 9.47 -17.76
C LYS A 26 -7.84 8.89 -16.35
N PHE A 27 -8.21 7.62 -16.27
CA PHE A 27 -8.05 6.80 -15.09
C PHE A 27 -6.64 6.95 -14.56
N SER A 28 -6.51 7.29 -13.28
CA SER A 28 -5.21 7.32 -12.64
C SER A 28 -4.72 5.87 -12.51
N ALA A 29 -3.70 5.49 -13.29
CA ALA A 29 -2.91 4.26 -13.11
C ALA A 29 -2.66 3.86 -11.63
N PRO A 30 -2.52 4.81 -10.66
CA PRO A 30 -2.47 4.51 -9.23
C PRO A 30 -3.56 3.57 -8.68
N ALA A 31 -4.83 3.72 -9.07
CA ALA A 31 -5.92 2.93 -8.50
C ALA A 31 -5.86 1.45 -8.92
N ILE A 32 -5.39 1.22 -10.15
CA ILE A 32 -5.25 -0.12 -10.72
C ILE A 32 -3.97 -0.78 -10.21
N ILE A 33 -2.85 -0.06 -10.15
CA ILE A 33 -1.60 -0.52 -9.52
C ILE A 33 -1.86 -0.86 -8.04
N PHE A 34 -2.71 -0.12 -7.34
CA PHE A 34 -3.08 -0.39 -5.94
C PHE A 34 -3.89 -1.69 -5.79
N ARG A 35 -4.91 -1.89 -6.63
CA ARG A 35 -5.73 -3.13 -6.64
C ARG A 35 -4.91 -4.35 -7.06
N TRP A 36 -4.02 -4.17 -8.03
CA TRP A 36 -3.06 -5.14 -8.52
C TRP A 36 -2.04 -5.57 -7.45
N ARG A 37 -1.52 -4.60 -6.69
CA ARG A 37 -0.55 -4.83 -5.61
C ARG A 37 -1.11 -5.72 -4.51
N MET A 38 -2.33 -5.45 -4.06
CA MET A 38 -2.99 -6.19 -2.98
C MET A 38 -3.25 -7.65 -3.38
N ASN A 39 -3.81 -7.87 -4.56
CA ASN A 39 -4.14 -9.22 -5.05
C ASN A 39 -2.88 -10.06 -5.33
N SER A 40 -1.87 -9.47 -5.97
CA SER A 40 -0.64 -10.19 -6.33
C SER A 40 0.23 -10.50 -5.13
N ARG A 41 0.34 -9.58 -4.15
CA ARG A 41 1.09 -9.81 -2.90
C ARG A 41 0.44 -10.90 -2.04
N ASN A 42 -0.89 -10.91 -1.94
CA ASN A 42 -1.62 -11.96 -1.23
C ASN A 42 -1.54 -13.32 -1.94
N ASN A 43 -1.51 -13.34 -3.28
CA ASN A 43 -1.26 -14.58 -4.03
C ASN A 43 0.17 -15.11 -3.79
N LEU A 44 1.20 -14.28 -3.93
CA LEU A 44 2.60 -14.68 -3.72
C LEU A 44 2.82 -15.22 -2.29
N ARG A 45 2.31 -14.51 -1.27
CA ARG A 45 2.50 -14.88 0.14
C ARG A 45 1.55 -15.99 0.61
N GLY A 46 0.28 -15.89 0.26
CA GLY A 46 -0.78 -16.80 0.71
C GLY A 46 -0.76 -18.16 0.02
N ARG A 47 -0.37 -18.21 -1.27
CA ARG A 47 -0.22 -19.47 -2.01
C ARG A 47 1.22 -20.00 -2.04
N ARG A 48 2.18 -19.24 -1.47
CA ARG A 48 3.62 -19.53 -1.53
C ARG A 48 4.11 -19.76 -2.97
N VAL A 49 3.66 -18.91 -3.89
CA VAL A 49 4.02 -18.98 -5.32
C VAL A 49 4.96 -17.83 -5.69
N LEU A 50 5.78 -18.03 -6.72
CA LEU A 50 6.72 -17.02 -7.23
C LEU A 50 6.18 -16.27 -8.46
N TYR A 51 4.93 -16.56 -8.84
CA TYR A 51 4.24 -15.95 -9.97
C TYR A 51 2.81 -15.57 -9.60
N ALA A 52 2.36 -14.41 -10.07
CA ALA A 52 1.01 -13.92 -9.84
C ALA A 52 0.49 -13.15 -11.06
N ARG A 53 -0.80 -13.39 -11.38
CA ARG A 53 -1.58 -12.65 -12.37
C ARG A 53 -2.72 -11.91 -11.68
N SER A 54 -3.13 -10.77 -12.21
CA SER A 54 -4.44 -10.20 -11.88
C SER A 54 -4.98 -9.27 -12.97
N GLN A 55 -6.30 -9.16 -12.98
CA GLN A 55 -7.07 -8.30 -13.87
C GLN A 55 -7.94 -7.37 -13.02
N ALA A 56 -8.00 -6.09 -13.40
CA ALA A 56 -8.88 -5.11 -12.78
C ALA A 56 -9.86 -4.56 -13.83
N LEU A 57 -11.13 -4.49 -13.45
CA LEU A 57 -12.22 -3.89 -14.24
C LEU A 57 -12.53 -2.50 -13.68
N GLY A 58 -12.53 -1.48 -14.53
CA GLY A 58 -12.97 -0.13 -14.19
C GLY A 58 -13.80 0.48 -15.32
N ALA A 59 -15.06 0.83 -15.04
CA ALA A 59 -16.04 1.50 -15.91
C ALA A 59 -15.79 1.45 -17.45
N GLY A 60 -15.58 0.24 -18.01
CA GLY A 60 -15.43 0.00 -19.45
C GLY A 60 -14.09 -0.58 -19.91
N ASP A 61 -13.00 -0.38 -19.16
CA ASP A 61 -11.64 -0.79 -19.57
C ASP A 61 -11.05 -1.87 -18.62
N SER A 62 -10.27 -2.80 -19.19
CA SER A 62 -9.60 -3.89 -18.47
C SER A 62 -8.09 -3.66 -18.42
N VAL A 63 -7.50 -3.73 -17.22
CA VAL A 63 -6.04 -3.75 -17.05
C VAL A 63 -5.58 -5.09 -16.53
N PHE A 64 -4.55 -5.63 -17.17
CA PHE A 64 -3.95 -6.92 -16.92
C PHE A 64 -2.54 -6.73 -16.40
N ALA A 65 -2.11 -7.61 -15.52
CA ALA A 65 -0.79 -7.47 -14.92
C ALA A 65 -0.23 -8.78 -14.38
N ALA A 66 1.08 -8.91 -14.46
CA ALA A 66 1.84 -10.10 -14.06
C ALA A 66 3.06 -9.70 -13.23
N ALA A 67 3.35 -10.52 -12.22
CA ALA A 67 4.59 -10.48 -11.47
C ALA A 67 5.22 -11.86 -11.43
N GLN A 68 6.52 -11.92 -11.67
CA GLN A 68 7.30 -13.15 -11.66
C GLN A 68 8.63 -12.92 -10.94
N CYS A 69 8.83 -13.61 -9.83
CA CYS A 69 10.10 -13.68 -9.13
C CYS A 69 10.98 -14.78 -9.71
N ARG A 70 12.29 -14.70 -9.45
CA ARG A 70 13.20 -15.78 -9.85
C ARG A 70 13.04 -17.00 -8.95
N ASN A 71 13.11 -18.19 -9.53
CA ASN A 71 12.88 -19.45 -8.80
C ASN A 71 13.95 -19.79 -7.77
N TYR A 72 15.10 -19.11 -7.80
CA TYR A 72 16.13 -19.24 -6.77
C TYR A 72 15.83 -18.44 -5.49
N LEU A 73 14.74 -17.65 -5.44
CA LEU A 73 14.39 -16.83 -4.29
C LEU A 73 13.44 -17.51 -3.32
N THR A 74 13.53 -17.09 -2.05
CA THR A 74 12.47 -17.35 -1.06
C THR A 74 11.23 -16.49 -1.33
N VAL A 75 10.09 -16.90 -0.78
CA VAL A 75 8.84 -16.11 -0.89
C VAL A 75 9.01 -14.70 -0.31
N ASP A 76 9.76 -14.55 0.78
CA ASP A 76 9.99 -13.23 1.39
C ASP A 76 10.86 -12.32 0.51
N GLN A 77 11.91 -12.87 -0.11
CA GLN A 77 12.73 -12.14 -1.09
C GLN A 77 11.92 -11.78 -2.34
N CYS A 78 11.04 -12.68 -2.78
CA CYS A 78 10.12 -12.44 -3.88
C CYS A 78 9.17 -11.28 -3.57
N VAL A 79 8.53 -11.28 -2.39
CA VAL A 79 7.65 -10.20 -1.95
C VAL A 79 8.41 -8.88 -1.82
N ALA A 80 9.63 -8.89 -1.29
CA ALA A 80 10.46 -7.69 -1.21
C ALA A 80 10.80 -7.12 -2.59
N CYS A 81 11.15 -7.98 -3.55
CA CYS A 81 11.42 -7.55 -4.92
C CYS A 81 10.17 -7.01 -5.61
N PHE A 82 9.04 -7.72 -5.45
CA PHE A 82 7.74 -7.26 -5.94
C PHE A 82 7.40 -5.87 -5.41
N ASP A 83 7.51 -5.66 -4.10
CA ASP A 83 7.23 -4.37 -3.46
C ASP A 83 8.16 -3.25 -3.98
N ALA A 84 9.44 -3.56 -4.24
CA ALA A 84 10.36 -2.63 -4.87
C ALA A 84 9.96 -2.28 -6.32
N SER A 85 9.53 -3.27 -7.11
CA SER A 85 9.10 -3.10 -8.50
C SER A 85 7.82 -2.26 -8.58
N VAL A 86 6.84 -2.54 -7.72
CA VAL A 86 5.61 -1.75 -7.63
C VAL A 86 5.94 -0.29 -7.30
N SER A 87 6.85 -0.05 -6.34
CA SER A 87 7.25 1.32 -5.99
C SER A 87 7.86 2.10 -7.15
N LYS A 88 8.43 1.44 -8.16
CA LYS A 88 8.92 2.08 -9.39
C LYS A 88 7.79 2.32 -10.39
N LEU A 89 6.82 1.40 -10.48
CA LEU A 89 5.70 1.51 -11.42
C LEU A 89 4.67 2.59 -11.05
N VAL A 90 4.53 2.94 -9.76
CA VAL A 90 3.57 3.96 -9.28
C VAL A 90 3.76 5.32 -9.98
N ASN A 91 4.97 5.64 -10.41
CA ASN A 91 5.24 6.92 -11.10
C ASN A 91 4.85 6.89 -12.59
N CYS A 92 4.41 5.75 -13.14
CA CYS A 92 4.04 5.59 -14.55
C CYS A 92 2.53 5.86 -14.72
N THR A 93 2.12 7.13 -14.67
CA THR A 93 0.69 7.51 -14.63
C THR A 93 0.08 7.88 -15.98
N SER A 94 0.91 8.04 -17.01
CA SER A 94 0.51 8.59 -18.31
C SER A 94 0.47 7.57 -19.45
N GLY A 95 0.93 6.34 -19.21
CA GLY A 95 0.97 5.25 -20.19
C GLY A 95 -0.17 4.26 -20.02
N ASN A 96 -0.49 3.55 -21.11
CA ASN A 96 -1.43 2.43 -21.17
C ASN A 96 -0.82 1.11 -20.61
N GLY A 97 0.45 1.18 -20.19
CA GLY A 97 1.18 0.10 -19.54
C GLY A 97 2.53 0.53 -19.00
N ALA A 98 3.15 -0.31 -18.18
CA ALA A 98 4.56 -0.20 -17.79
C ALA A 98 5.11 -1.53 -17.24
N TYR A 99 6.44 -1.67 -17.26
CA TYR A 99 7.15 -2.80 -16.67
C TYR A 99 8.39 -2.37 -15.87
N VAL A 100 8.81 -3.22 -14.94
CA VAL A 100 10.05 -3.11 -14.19
C VAL A 100 10.70 -4.47 -14.12
N THR A 101 12.00 -4.50 -14.42
CA THR A 101 12.82 -5.71 -14.36
C THR A 101 13.98 -5.50 -13.42
N PHE A 102 14.10 -6.38 -12.44
CA PHE A 102 15.25 -6.52 -11.55
C PHE A 102 15.87 -7.92 -11.72
N ASP A 103 17.07 -8.09 -11.15
CA ASP A 103 17.73 -9.41 -11.03
C ASP A 103 16.77 -10.45 -10.44
N ASN A 104 16.03 -10.04 -9.40
CA ASN A 104 15.23 -10.90 -8.54
C ASN A 104 13.76 -11.06 -9.01
N CYS A 105 13.22 -10.15 -9.80
CA CYS A 105 11.84 -10.24 -10.24
C CYS A 105 11.54 -9.35 -11.44
N PHE A 106 10.42 -9.63 -12.08
CA PHE A 106 9.84 -8.88 -13.17
C PHE A 106 8.38 -8.55 -12.85
N VAL A 107 7.95 -7.35 -13.21
CA VAL A 107 6.58 -6.89 -13.07
C VAL A 107 6.15 -6.13 -14.31
N ARG A 108 4.95 -6.39 -14.82
CA ARG A 108 4.33 -5.69 -15.96
C ARG A 108 2.84 -5.48 -15.74
N TYR A 109 2.29 -4.36 -16.19
CA TYR A 109 0.84 -4.13 -16.33
C TYR A 109 0.54 -3.39 -17.63
N GLU A 110 -0.55 -3.74 -18.32
CA GLU A 110 -1.03 -3.07 -19.55
C GLU A 110 -2.56 -3.22 -19.72
N ASP A 111 -3.17 -2.42 -20.59
CA ASP A 111 -4.63 -2.32 -20.78
C ASP A 111 -5.17 -3.03 -22.05
N PHE A 112 -4.53 -4.11 -22.51
CA PHE A 112 -4.93 -4.84 -23.72
C PHE A 112 -5.27 -6.32 -23.46
N ALA A 113 -6.17 -6.86 -24.25
CA ALA A 113 -6.81 -8.16 -24.00
C ALA A 113 -5.88 -9.39 -24.07
N ASP A 114 -4.81 -9.35 -24.87
CA ASP A 114 -3.91 -10.50 -25.08
C ASP A 114 -2.66 -10.48 -24.18
N PHE A 115 -2.70 -9.70 -23.09
CA PHE A 115 -1.59 -9.44 -22.19
C PHE A 115 -0.77 -10.66 -21.75
N TYR A 116 -1.45 -11.75 -21.39
CA TYR A 116 -0.75 -12.91 -20.86
C TYR A 116 -0.05 -13.74 -21.95
N ASN A 117 -0.54 -13.69 -23.20
CA ASN A 117 0.03 -14.48 -24.29
C ASN A 117 0.98 -13.67 -25.17
N ASP A 118 0.96 -12.34 -25.07
CA ASP A 118 1.90 -11.47 -25.77
C ASP A 118 3.19 -11.26 -24.95
N PRO A 119 4.31 -11.89 -25.33
CA PRO A 119 5.58 -11.73 -24.64
C PRO A 119 6.23 -10.37 -24.93
N TYR A 120 5.67 -9.57 -25.85
CA TYR A 120 6.27 -8.32 -26.30
C TYR A 120 5.51 -7.13 -25.72
N VAL A 121 6.25 -6.06 -25.43
CA VAL A 121 5.71 -4.72 -25.17
C VAL A 121 5.97 -3.93 -26.45
N THR A 122 4.94 -3.39 -27.09
CA THR A 122 5.13 -2.57 -28.29
C THR A 122 5.55 -1.16 -27.84
N GLU A 123 6.86 -0.91 -27.77
CA GLU A 123 7.40 0.43 -27.56
C GLU A 123 7.46 1.19 -28.90
N ASP A 124 7.21 2.51 -28.90
CA ASP A 124 7.49 3.38 -30.05
C ASP A 124 9.03 3.53 -30.22
N GLY A 125 9.65 2.48 -30.75
CA GLY A 125 11.09 2.36 -30.95
C GLY A 125 11.51 0.90 -30.84
N ASN A 126 12.13 0.36 -31.89
CA ASN A 126 12.66 -1.00 -31.90
C ASN A 126 13.51 -1.28 -30.65
N ASN A 127 12.98 -2.06 -29.71
CA ASN A 127 13.70 -2.36 -28.49
C ASN A 127 14.78 -3.42 -28.75
N THR A 128 15.99 -3.14 -28.28
CA THR A 128 17.08 -4.12 -28.24
C THR A 128 17.09 -4.79 -26.86
N PRO A 129 17.26 -6.12 -26.76
CA PRO A 129 17.36 -6.78 -25.46
C PRO A 129 18.42 -6.14 -24.57
N ARG A 130 18.11 -5.91 -23.29
CA ARG A 130 19.03 -5.25 -22.36
C ARG A 130 20.03 -6.27 -21.82
N VAL A 131 21.30 -6.01 -22.08
CA VAL A 131 22.43 -6.81 -21.61
C VAL A 131 23.23 -5.97 -20.62
N LEU A 132 23.56 -6.54 -19.45
CA LEU A 132 24.43 -5.93 -18.45
C LEU A 132 25.62 -6.85 -18.19
N CYS A 133 26.81 -6.42 -18.59
CA CYS A 133 28.06 -7.13 -18.33
C CYS A 133 28.74 -6.59 -17.06
N GLY A 134 29.39 -7.47 -16.31
CA GLY A 134 30.19 -7.11 -15.14
C GLY A 134 31.40 -6.25 -15.50
N THR A 135 31.96 -5.56 -14.51
CA THR A 135 33.15 -4.70 -14.69
C THR A 135 34.46 -5.46 -14.53
N GLN A 136 34.42 -6.68 -14.00
CA GLN A 136 35.59 -7.51 -13.75
C GLN A 136 35.72 -8.57 -14.85
N SER A 137 36.94 -8.76 -15.35
CA SER A 137 37.26 -9.80 -16.33
C SER A 137 37.90 -11.02 -15.65
N ALA A 138 37.69 -12.21 -16.22
CA ALA A 138 38.31 -13.43 -15.72
C ALA A 138 39.85 -13.42 -15.87
N SER A 139 40.55 -14.01 -14.90
CA SER A 139 42.01 -14.18 -14.88
C SER A 139 42.54 -14.98 -16.08
N ARG A 140 41.79 -16.01 -16.50
CA ARG A 140 42.09 -16.86 -17.66
C ARG A 140 40.92 -16.84 -18.65
N PRO A 141 40.80 -15.79 -19.49
CA PRO A 141 39.66 -15.59 -20.39
C PRO A 141 39.32 -16.81 -21.24
N THR A 142 40.29 -17.52 -21.82
CA THR A 142 40.02 -18.63 -22.73
C THR A 142 39.28 -19.79 -22.04
N VAL A 143 39.77 -20.24 -20.88
CA VAL A 143 39.19 -21.38 -20.15
C VAL A 143 37.86 -20.97 -19.51
N PHE A 144 37.80 -19.73 -18.98
CA PHE A 144 36.57 -19.17 -18.45
C PHE A 144 35.48 -19.07 -19.52
N ASN A 145 35.80 -18.48 -20.68
CA ASN A 145 34.86 -18.30 -21.78
C ASN A 145 34.32 -19.65 -22.29
N GLN A 146 35.17 -20.68 -22.38
CA GLN A 146 34.73 -22.02 -22.75
C GLN A 146 33.74 -22.59 -21.73
N ALA A 147 34.06 -22.51 -20.42
CA ALA A 147 33.16 -22.98 -19.38
C ALA A 147 31.83 -22.22 -19.35
N VAL A 148 31.85 -20.89 -19.54
CA VAL A 148 30.62 -20.09 -19.62
C VAL A 148 29.82 -20.42 -20.87
N ASP A 149 30.45 -20.57 -22.03
CA ASP A 149 29.77 -20.90 -23.29
C ASP A 149 29.04 -22.25 -23.20
N GLU A 150 29.72 -23.30 -22.72
CA GLU A 150 29.13 -24.63 -22.53
C GLU A 150 27.96 -24.58 -21.53
N LEU A 151 28.13 -23.86 -20.42
CA LEU A 151 27.07 -23.72 -19.41
C LEU A 151 25.87 -22.91 -19.94
N LEU A 152 26.11 -21.84 -20.71
CA LEU A 152 25.04 -21.06 -21.34
C LEU A 152 24.30 -21.87 -22.43
N LEU A 153 25.00 -22.76 -23.14
CA LEU A 153 24.40 -23.68 -24.08
C LEU A 153 23.48 -24.69 -23.38
N ASP A 154 23.90 -25.24 -22.24
CA ASP A 154 23.08 -26.14 -21.42
C ASP A 154 21.78 -25.47 -20.98
N ILE A 155 21.86 -24.27 -20.38
CA ILE A 155 20.65 -23.56 -19.90
C ILE A 155 19.75 -23.13 -21.06
N LYS A 156 20.31 -22.74 -22.21
CA LYS A 156 19.54 -22.40 -23.43
C LYS A 156 18.68 -23.58 -23.89
N ASN A 157 19.21 -24.80 -23.83
CA ASN A 157 18.54 -26.00 -24.32
C ASN A 157 17.61 -26.64 -23.28
N ALA A 158 17.91 -26.48 -21.99
CA ALA A 158 17.14 -27.09 -20.91
C ALA A 158 15.95 -26.24 -20.45
N THR A 159 16.10 -24.91 -20.39
CA THR A 159 15.06 -24.01 -19.86
C THR A 159 13.70 -24.19 -20.53
N PRO A 160 13.59 -24.27 -21.88
CA PRO A 160 12.29 -24.45 -22.54
C PRO A 160 11.64 -25.82 -22.29
N LYS A 161 12.43 -26.82 -21.87
CA LYS A 161 11.99 -28.20 -21.63
C LYS A 161 11.71 -28.47 -20.14
N ALA A 162 12.11 -27.56 -19.25
CA ALA A 162 11.87 -27.68 -17.82
C ALA A 162 10.39 -27.39 -17.49
N SER A 163 9.83 -28.11 -16.51
CA SER A 163 8.40 -28.07 -16.17
C SER A 163 7.87 -26.72 -15.70
N ASN A 164 8.75 -25.83 -15.24
CA ASN A 164 8.46 -24.47 -14.79
C ASN A 164 9.22 -23.41 -15.61
N LEU A 165 9.70 -23.78 -16.80
CA LEU A 165 10.51 -22.95 -17.69
C LEU A 165 11.69 -22.25 -16.99
N TYR A 166 12.29 -22.94 -16.02
CA TYR A 166 13.41 -22.48 -15.21
C TYR A 166 14.49 -23.54 -15.16
N PHE A 167 15.75 -23.12 -15.26
CA PHE A 167 16.89 -24.01 -15.12
C PHE A 167 18.03 -23.29 -14.41
N ALA A 168 18.73 -24.00 -13.52
CA ALA A 168 19.93 -23.53 -12.86
C ALA A 168 20.97 -24.64 -12.84
N SER A 169 22.22 -24.27 -13.15
CA SER A 169 23.32 -25.22 -13.20
C SER A 169 24.64 -24.53 -12.90
N THR A 170 25.66 -25.33 -12.61
CA THR A 170 27.01 -24.86 -12.34
C THR A 170 28.02 -25.60 -13.21
N ARG A 171 29.16 -24.98 -13.49
CA ARG A 171 30.29 -25.63 -14.17
C ARG A 171 31.58 -25.24 -13.48
N LYS A 172 32.35 -26.24 -13.06
CA LYS A 172 33.70 -26.04 -12.50
C LYS A 172 34.70 -25.82 -13.62
N ILE A 173 35.61 -24.86 -13.44
CA ILE A 173 36.67 -24.56 -14.40
C ILE A 173 37.84 -25.52 -14.14
N THR A 174 38.21 -26.31 -15.15
CA THR A 174 39.32 -27.27 -15.05
C THR A 174 40.64 -26.55 -14.80
N GLY A 175 41.34 -26.93 -13.72
CA GLY A 175 42.62 -26.33 -13.32
C GLY A 175 42.50 -25.08 -12.44
N GLU A 176 41.30 -24.68 -12.05
CA GLU A 176 41.07 -23.64 -11.04
C GLU A 176 40.06 -24.12 -9.98
N ASN A 177 40.08 -23.51 -8.79
CA ASN A 177 39.04 -23.71 -7.78
C ASN A 177 37.89 -22.71 -7.96
N VAL A 178 37.50 -22.44 -9.22
CA VAL A 178 36.45 -21.48 -9.59
C VAL A 178 35.27 -22.24 -10.18
N THR A 179 34.07 -21.91 -9.72
CA THR A 179 32.81 -22.45 -10.23
C THR A 179 32.00 -21.32 -10.85
N VAL A 180 31.50 -21.53 -12.05
CA VAL A 180 30.54 -20.62 -12.71
C VAL A 180 29.13 -21.09 -12.39
N TYR A 181 28.29 -20.17 -11.96
CA TYR A 181 26.88 -20.36 -11.66
C TYR A 181 26.06 -19.72 -12.78
N ALA A 182 25.08 -20.43 -13.33
CA ALA A 182 24.19 -19.88 -14.33
C ALA A 182 22.74 -20.29 -14.10
N THR A 183 21.82 -19.39 -14.45
CA THR A 183 20.39 -19.67 -14.43
C THR A 183 19.69 -18.98 -15.58
N ALA A 184 18.60 -19.59 -16.05
CA ALA A 184 17.69 -18.98 -16.99
C ALA A 184 16.24 -19.27 -16.60
N GLN A 185 15.36 -18.32 -16.92
CA GLN A 185 13.94 -18.42 -16.65
C GLN A 185 13.14 -17.71 -17.74
N CYS A 186 12.17 -18.39 -18.33
CA CYS A 186 11.20 -17.76 -19.22
C CYS A 186 9.98 -17.26 -18.44
N ALA A 187 9.21 -16.36 -19.07
CA ALA A 187 7.92 -15.94 -18.53
C ALA A 187 7.00 -17.16 -18.37
N GLU A 188 6.32 -17.30 -17.23
CA GLU A 188 5.47 -18.48 -16.97
C GLU A 188 4.25 -18.56 -17.91
N SER A 189 3.92 -17.47 -18.60
CA SER A 189 2.79 -17.37 -19.50
C SER A 189 3.08 -17.73 -20.96
N ILE A 190 4.35 -17.99 -21.32
CA ILE A 190 4.75 -18.23 -22.72
C ILE A 190 4.95 -19.71 -23.01
N ASN A 191 4.82 -20.09 -24.28
CA ASN A 191 5.04 -21.47 -24.72
C ASN A 191 6.53 -21.79 -24.93
N GLN A 192 6.81 -23.07 -25.15
CA GLN A 192 8.18 -23.59 -25.31
C GLN A 192 8.92 -22.98 -26.50
N ASP A 193 8.25 -22.72 -27.61
CA ASP A 193 8.89 -22.15 -28.83
C ASP A 193 9.29 -20.68 -28.61
N VAL A 194 8.42 -19.90 -27.99
CA VAL A 194 8.71 -18.51 -27.61
C VAL A 194 9.85 -18.47 -26.60
N CYS A 195 9.84 -19.36 -25.62
CA CYS A 195 10.92 -19.49 -24.64
C CYS A 195 12.26 -19.85 -25.33
N GLN A 196 12.25 -20.82 -26.25
CA GLN A 196 13.44 -21.22 -27.00
C GLN A 196 14.01 -20.06 -27.82
N ASN A 197 13.16 -19.29 -28.50
CA ASN A 197 13.60 -18.13 -29.27
C ASN A 197 14.23 -17.04 -28.39
N CYS A 198 13.65 -16.78 -27.21
CA CYS A 198 14.24 -15.84 -26.25
C CYS A 198 15.59 -16.35 -25.71
N MET A 199 15.68 -17.63 -25.38
CA MET A 199 16.92 -18.26 -24.90
C MET A 199 18.03 -18.25 -25.97
N ASN A 200 17.68 -18.37 -27.25
CA ASN A 200 18.63 -18.22 -28.35
C ASN A 200 19.24 -16.80 -28.36
N LYS A 201 18.40 -15.77 -28.21
CA LYS A 201 18.86 -14.37 -28.10
C LYS A 201 19.73 -14.15 -26.86
N ALA A 202 19.32 -14.71 -25.71
CA ALA A 202 20.07 -14.61 -24.47
C ALA A 202 21.48 -15.20 -24.61
N TYR A 203 21.59 -16.41 -25.16
CA TYR A 203 22.87 -17.07 -25.43
C TYR A 203 23.75 -16.23 -26.36
N ASP A 204 23.22 -15.78 -27.49
CA ASP A 204 23.97 -14.99 -28.48
C ASP A 204 24.51 -13.69 -27.88
N ARG A 205 23.68 -12.98 -27.11
CA ARG A 205 24.05 -11.68 -26.53
C ARG A 205 25.02 -11.82 -25.36
N LEU A 206 24.82 -12.81 -24.48
CA LEU A 206 25.72 -13.04 -23.35
C LEU A 206 27.12 -13.51 -23.79
N THR A 207 27.20 -14.33 -24.83
CA THR A 207 28.48 -14.83 -25.35
C THR A 207 29.22 -13.76 -26.17
N LYS A 208 28.50 -13.01 -27.03
CA LYS A 208 29.11 -11.99 -27.90
C LYS A 208 29.44 -10.68 -27.19
N ASP A 209 28.56 -10.21 -26.31
CA ASP A 209 28.67 -8.86 -25.75
C ASP A 209 29.38 -8.81 -24.40
N CYS A 210 29.36 -9.90 -23.61
CA CYS A 210 29.82 -9.86 -22.22
C CYS A 210 31.07 -10.67 -21.90
N LEU A 211 31.42 -11.70 -22.66
CA LEU A 211 32.67 -12.42 -22.40
C LEU A 211 33.87 -11.50 -22.70
N PRO A 212 34.90 -11.44 -21.83
CA PRO A 212 35.24 -12.37 -20.73
C PRO A 212 34.87 -11.86 -19.31
N SER A 213 33.82 -11.07 -19.17
CA SER A 213 33.36 -10.57 -17.86
C SER A 213 33.00 -11.73 -16.93
N THR A 214 33.27 -11.62 -15.63
CA THR A 214 33.02 -12.69 -14.65
C THR A 214 31.55 -12.86 -14.28
N GLU A 215 30.70 -11.89 -14.64
CA GLU A 215 29.26 -11.96 -14.50
C GLU A 215 28.56 -11.22 -15.64
N ALA A 216 27.34 -11.64 -15.97
CA ALA A 216 26.46 -10.89 -16.84
C ALA A 216 24.99 -11.26 -16.64
N ARG A 217 24.10 -10.36 -17.09
CA ARG A 217 22.65 -10.51 -17.06
C ARG A 217 22.06 -10.13 -18.40
N PHE A 218 21.09 -10.92 -18.83
CA PHE A 218 20.25 -10.68 -19.99
C PHE A 218 18.81 -10.49 -19.52
N PHE A 219 18.19 -9.40 -19.97
CA PHE A 219 16.79 -9.08 -19.69
C PHE A 219 16.03 -8.92 -21.00
N ASP A 220 15.06 -9.80 -21.18
CA ASP A 220 14.03 -9.73 -22.20
C ASP A 220 12.68 -9.93 -21.51
N MET A 221 11.60 -9.47 -22.14
CA MET A 221 10.25 -9.67 -21.63
C MET A 221 9.87 -11.16 -21.64
N GLY A 222 10.43 -11.93 -22.58
CA GLY A 222 10.20 -13.38 -22.67
C GLY A 222 11.07 -14.21 -21.73
N CYS A 223 12.26 -13.74 -21.34
CA CYS A 223 13.20 -14.51 -20.55
C CYS A 223 14.29 -13.68 -19.85
N PHE A 224 14.85 -14.28 -18.81
CA PHE A 224 15.99 -13.79 -18.05
C PHE A 224 17.10 -14.84 -18.07
N ALA A 225 18.34 -14.42 -18.23
CA ALA A 225 19.51 -15.29 -18.06
C ALA A 225 20.62 -14.56 -17.30
N ARG A 226 21.34 -15.27 -16.44
CA ARG A 226 22.45 -14.73 -15.65
C ARG A 226 23.53 -15.78 -15.50
N TYR A 227 24.79 -15.34 -15.59
CA TYR A 227 25.94 -16.10 -15.10
C TYR A 227 26.78 -15.26 -14.13
N SER A 228 27.51 -15.93 -13.23
CA SER A 228 28.49 -15.31 -12.34
C SER A 228 29.49 -16.34 -11.83
N ASN A 229 30.72 -15.92 -11.53
CA ASN A 229 31.68 -16.71 -10.75
C ASN A 229 31.43 -16.68 -9.23
N THR A 230 30.42 -15.94 -8.78
CA THR A 230 29.98 -15.88 -7.37
C THR A 230 28.61 -16.55 -7.27
N SER A 231 28.43 -17.40 -6.25
CA SER A 231 27.14 -18.07 -6.03
C SER A 231 26.03 -17.05 -5.75
N PHE A 232 24.86 -17.26 -6.36
CA PHE A 232 23.64 -16.47 -6.14
C PHE A 232 22.38 -17.34 -5.98
N PHE A 233 22.54 -18.66 -5.92
CA PHE A 233 21.50 -19.65 -5.62
C PHE A 233 22.11 -20.79 -4.79
N ASN A 234 21.30 -21.53 -4.05
CA ASN A 234 21.77 -22.62 -3.20
C ASN A 234 22.15 -23.84 -4.03
N ASP A 235 23.17 -24.61 -3.61
CA ASP A 235 23.65 -25.78 -4.36
C ASP A 235 22.57 -26.85 -4.59
N ASN A 236 21.57 -26.95 -3.70
CA ASN A 236 20.44 -27.86 -3.87
C ASN A 236 19.43 -27.44 -4.97
N GLN A 237 19.64 -26.28 -5.61
CA GLN A 237 18.81 -25.78 -6.71
C GLN A 237 19.38 -26.11 -8.09
N THR A 238 20.56 -26.74 -8.18
CA THR A 238 21.12 -27.19 -9.45
C THR A 238 20.32 -28.34 -10.04
N MET A 239 20.08 -28.28 -11.35
CA MET A 239 19.34 -29.27 -12.11
C MET A 239 20.27 -30.02 -13.06
N ASP A 240 20.05 -31.34 -13.19
CA ASP A 240 20.80 -32.16 -14.14
C ASP A 240 20.16 -32.09 -15.53
N PHE A 241 20.94 -31.63 -16.50
CA PHE A 241 20.57 -31.54 -17.91
C PHE A 241 20.04 -32.87 -18.47
N THR A 242 20.64 -34.00 -18.07
CA THR A 242 20.29 -35.33 -18.58
C THR A 242 18.90 -35.79 -18.13
N ASN A 243 18.44 -35.35 -16.97
CA ASN A 243 17.12 -35.70 -16.43
C ASN A 243 16.00 -34.88 -17.10
N VAL A 244 16.26 -33.64 -17.51
CA VAL A 244 15.28 -32.78 -18.21
C VAL A 244 14.95 -33.32 -19.61
N LEU A 245 15.89 -34.01 -20.27
CA LEU A 245 15.65 -34.61 -21.58
C LEU A 245 14.87 -35.93 -21.53
N LYS A 246 14.84 -36.62 -20.38
CA LYS A 246 14.10 -37.87 -20.17
C LYS A 246 12.68 -37.55 -19.70
N GLY A 247 11.80 -37.15 -20.63
CA GLY A 247 10.40 -36.83 -20.31
C GLY A 247 9.69 -37.94 -19.50
N HIS A 248 9.04 -37.56 -18.39
CA HIS A 248 8.23 -38.46 -17.57
C HIS A 248 6.95 -38.86 -18.33
N SER A 249 6.92 -40.07 -18.89
CA SER A 249 5.68 -40.73 -19.28
C SER A 249 5.24 -41.65 -18.14
N SER A 250 4.24 -41.23 -17.35
CA SER A 250 3.65 -42.10 -16.33
C SER A 250 2.13 -42.08 -16.37
N LYS A 251 1.54 -42.87 -17.28
CA LYS A 251 0.11 -43.21 -17.27
C LYS A 251 -0.25 -44.31 -16.25
N ALA A 252 0.68 -44.78 -15.41
CA ALA A 252 0.46 -45.92 -14.51
C ALA A 252 0.05 -45.58 -13.06
N ALA A 253 0.37 -44.39 -12.54
CA ALA A 253 0.16 -44.06 -11.12
C ALA A 253 -1.28 -43.65 -10.75
N ILE A 254 -2.09 -43.24 -11.74
CA ILE A 254 -3.43 -42.66 -11.52
C ILE A 254 -4.47 -43.75 -11.18
N ILE A 255 -4.26 -44.99 -11.61
CA ILE A 255 -5.25 -46.08 -11.46
C ILE A 255 -5.25 -46.66 -10.02
N ALA A 256 -4.12 -46.61 -9.31
CA ALA A 256 -4.01 -47.17 -7.95
C ALA A 256 -4.60 -46.25 -6.86
N ALA A 257 -4.56 -44.92 -7.05
CA ALA A 257 -5.01 -43.95 -6.04
C ALA A 257 -6.54 -43.83 -5.92
N ALA A 258 -7.28 -44.15 -6.98
CA ALA A 258 -8.74 -44.02 -7.02
C ALA A 258 -9.45 -45.02 -6.08
N ILE A 259 -8.88 -46.22 -5.87
CA ILE A 259 -9.52 -47.29 -5.08
C ILE A 259 -9.39 -47.01 -3.58
N ALA A 260 -8.24 -46.48 -3.13
CA ALA A 260 -8.01 -46.14 -1.72
C ALA A 260 -8.86 -44.93 -1.25
N GLY A 261 -9.11 -43.97 -2.15
CA GLY A 261 -9.90 -42.77 -1.84
C GLY A 261 -11.36 -43.08 -1.51
N VAL A 262 -11.97 -44.05 -2.19
CA VAL A 262 -13.38 -44.42 -1.97
C VAL A 262 -13.58 -45.07 -0.60
N VAL A 263 -12.65 -45.92 -0.17
CA VAL A 263 -12.71 -46.58 1.16
C VAL A 263 -12.56 -45.57 2.29
N LEU A 264 -11.67 -44.58 2.12
CA LEU A 264 -11.46 -43.52 3.11
C LEU A 264 -12.71 -42.64 3.27
N ILE A 265 -13.38 -42.29 2.17
CA ILE A 265 -14.61 -41.49 2.19
C ILE A 265 -15.73 -42.24 2.91
N ILE A 266 -15.88 -43.55 2.67
CA ILE A 266 -16.89 -44.37 3.35
C ILE A 266 -16.61 -44.43 4.86
N LEU A 267 -15.36 -44.60 5.28
CA LEU A 267 -14.97 -44.59 6.70
C LEU A 267 -15.29 -43.25 7.38
N VAL A 268 -15.01 -42.12 6.71
CA VAL A 268 -15.32 -40.78 7.23
C VAL A 268 -16.82 -40.58 7.39
N LEU A 269 -17.63 -41.05 6.44
CA LEU A 269 -19.10 -40.94 6.51
C LEU A 269 -19.70 -41.82 7.62
N VAL A 270 -19.14 -43.01 7.87
CA VAL A 270 -19.55 -43.88 8.99
C VAL A 270 -19.15 -43.26 10.34
N LEU A 271 -17.93 -42.72 10.46
CA LEU A 271 -17.51 -42.04 11.70
C LEU A 271 -18.34 -40.77 11.96
N TRP A 272 -18.70 -40.04 10.91
CA TRP A 272 -19.55 -38.85 11.02
C TRP A 272 -21.00 -39.17 11.42
N SER A 273 -21.56 -40.28 10.94
CA SER A 273 -22.90 -40.72 11.34
C SER A 273 -22.94 -41.20 12.79
N LEU A 274 -21.90 -41.90 13.25
CA LEU A 274 -21.73 -42.29 14.65
C LEU A 274 -21.54 -41.06 15.56
N TYR A 275 -20.76 -40.07 15.15
CA TYR A 275 -20.57 -38.81 15.87
C TYR A 275 -21.87 -37.98 15.96
N ARG A 276 -22.67 -37.92 14.88
CA ARG A 276 -23.99 -37.24 14.88
C ARG A 276 -24.99 -37.94 15.80
N SER A 277 -24.94 -39.26 15.90
CA SER A 277 -25.76 -40.04 16.83
C SER A 277 -25.41 -39.72 18.29
N TRP A 278 -24.12 -39.52 18.59
CA TRP A 278 -23.63 -39.22 19.93
C TRP A 278 -23.91 -37.77 20.40
N LYS A 279 -23.95 -36.80 19.48
CA LYS A 279 -24.16 -35.37 19.82
C LYS A 279 -25.62 -34.98 20.07
N LYS A 280 -26.59 -35.90 19.94
CA LYS A 280 -28.03 -35.60 20.11
C LYS A 280 -28.52 -35.60 21.57
N SER A 281 -27.63 -35.63 22.58
CA SER A 281 -28.00 -35.76 24.01
C SER A 281 -27.40 -34.71 24.97
N LYS A 282 -27.05 -33.50 24.50
CA LYS A 282 -26.77 -32.38 25.43
C LYS A 282 -27.24 -31.04 24.83
N LYS A 283 -28.30 -30.48 25.41
CA LYS A 283 -28.86 -29.17 25.05
C LYS A 283 -29.30 -28.44 26.32
N THR A 284 -28.41 -27.65 26.90
CA THR A 284 -28.60 -26.55 27.87
C THR A 284 -27.22 -25.90 28.04
N GLU A 285 -26.99 -24.61 28.33
CA GLU A 285 -27.82 -23.49 28.71
C GLU A 285 -26.98 -22.22 28.50
N GLN A 286 -27.67 -21.09 28.49
CA GLN A 286 -27.21 -19.71 28.36
C GLN A 286 -26.32 -19.31 29.55
N ASP A 287 -25.17 -18.68 29.30
CA ASP A 287 -24.37 -18.04 30.35
C ASP A 287 -24.08 -16.58 29.98
N THR A 288 -24.82 -15.68 30.62
CA THR A 288 -24.55 -14.25 30.71
C THR A 288 -23.64 -14.02 31.90
N THR A 289 -22.35 -13.78 31.66
CA THR A 289 -21.39 -13.40 32.71
C THR A 289 -21.28 -11.88 32.82
N ASN A 290 -21.48 -11.37 34.03
CA ASN A 290 -21.37 -9.97 34.44
C ASN A 290 -20.04 -9.30 34.03
N PHE A 291 -20.14 -8.05 33.56
CA PHE A 291 -19.07 -7.24 33.01
C PHE A 291 -18.63 -6.14 33.99
N GLU A 292 -17.45 -6.28 34.60
CA GLU A 292 -16.76 -5.17 35.26
C GLU A 292 -15.86 -4.46 34.22
N GLY A 293 -16.17 -3.20 33.90
CA GLY A 293 -15.31 -2.32 33.09
C GLY A 293 -16.04 -1.17 32.38
N ALA A 294 -17.22 -1.41 31.79
CA ALA A 294 -18.05 -0.39 31.16
C ALA A 294 -19.54 -0.65 31.39
N VAL A 295 -20.29 0.40 31.75
CA VAL A 295 -21.72 0.31 32.04
C VAL A 295 -22.50 0.08 30.75
N HIS A 296 -23.38 -0.93 30.74
CA HIS A 296 -24.37 -1.09 29.69
C HIS A 296 -25.52 -0.09 29.93
N TYR A 297 -25.63 0.92 29.09
CA TYR A 297 -26.72 1.90 29.16
C TYR A 297 -27.95 1.38 28.41
N ASN A 298 -29.14 1.68 28.93
CA ASN A 298 -30.36 1.44 28.17
C ASN A 298 -30.48 2.46 27.04
N TYR A 299 -30.75 2.00 25.83
CA TYR A 299 -30.95 2.87 24.67
C TYR A 299 -31.96 3.99 24.92
N LYS A 300 -33.09 3.68 25.59
CA LYS A 300 -34.14 4.67 25.87
C LYS A 300 -33.66 5.78 26.80
N ASP A 301 -32.74 5.48 27.71
CA ASP A 301 -32.16 6.46 28.61
C ASP A 301 -31.23 7.40 27.84
N LEU A 302 -30.43 6.86 26.91
CA LEU A 302 -29.59 7.67 26.01
C LEU A 302 -30.43 8.50 25.03
N GLN A 303 -31.55 7.95 24.55
CA GLN A 303 -32.50 8.67 23.70
C GLN A 303 -33.12 9.85 24.47
N ARG A 304 -33.55 9.66 25.72
CA ARG A 304 -34.02 10.77 26.59
C ARG A 304 -32.91 11.78 26.87
N ALA A 305 -31.72 11.30 27.24
CA ALA A 305 -30.58 12.14 27.58
C ALA A 305 -30.11 13.06 26.44
N THR A 306 -30.32 12.63 25.19
CA THR A 306 -29.92 13.37 23.98
C THR A 306 -31.06 14.14 23.31
N ASP A 307 -32.23 14.22 23.98
CA ASP A 307 -33.46 14.77 23.41
C ASP A 307 -33.81 14.13 22.05
N ASN A 308 -33.97 12.82 22.06
CA ASN A 308 -34.22 11.98 20.89
C ASN A 308 -33.18 12.17 19.76
N PHE A 309 -31.89 12.26 20.13
CA PHE A 309 -30.81 12.54 19.19
C PHE A 309 -31.05 13.80 18.35
N SER A 310 -31.55 14.87 19.00
CA SER A 310 -31.83 16.15 18.36
C SER A 310 -30.60 16.72 17.66
N GLN A 311 -30.82 17.38 16.51
CA GLN A 311 -29.75 18.07 15.78
C GLN A 311 -29.11 19.19 16.59
N GLU A 312 -29.85 19.78 17.55
CA GLU A 312 -29.34 20.82 18.45
C GLU A 312 -28.25 20.31 19.40
N ASN A 313 -28.28 19.02 19.72
CA ASN A 313 -27.31 18.38 20.61
C ASN A 313 -26.07 17.85 19.87
N ILE A 314 -25.93 18.07 18.56
CA ILE A 314 -24.80 17.52 17.81
C ILE A 314 -23.51 18.27 18.13
N LEU A 315 -22.53 17.54 18.64
CA LEU A 315 -21.17 18.01 18.93
C LEU A 315 -20.26 17.91 17.70
N GLY A 316 -20.51 16.92 16.84
CA GLY A 316 -19.77 16.70 15.60
C GLY A 316 -20.36 15.57 14.74
N LYS A 317 -20.08 15.64 13.43
CA LYS A 317 -20.39 14.60 12.45
C LYS A 317 -19.10 14.17 11.76
N GLY A 318 -18.86 12.87 11.65
CA GLY A 318 -17.64 12.34 11.02
C GLY A 318 -17.87 11.00 10.32
N GLY A 319 -16.81 10.44 9.72
CA GLY A 319 -16.88 9.18 8.96
C GLY A 319 -17.26 7.94 9.79
N PHE A 320 -17.27 8.07 11.12
CA PHE A 320 -17.66 7.00 12.05
C PHE A 320 -19.11 7.15 12.54
N GLY A 321 -19.77 8.27 12.27
CA GLY A 321 -21.13 8.55 12.76
C GLY A 321 -21.27 9.92 13.41
N GLU A 322 -22.35 10.09 14.18
CA GLU A 322 -22.74 11.35 14.81
C GLU A 322 -22.46 11.30 16.31
N VAL A 323 -22.02 12.43 16.87
CA VAL A 323 -21.76 12.58 18.31
C VAL A 323 -22.70 13.63 18.87
N PHE A 324 -23.44 13.25 19.91
CA PHE A 324 -24.44 14.07 20.59
C PHE A 324 -23.99 14.41 22.01
N LYS A 325 -24.36 15.59 22.50
CA LYS A 325 -24.34 15.91 23.92
C LYS A 325 -25.53 15.22 24.57
N GLY A 326 -25.28 14.50 25.66
CA GLY A 326 -26.31 13.90 26.49
C GLY A 326 -26.22 14.41 27.93
N VAL A 327 -27.36 14.53 28.60
CA VAL A 327 -27.44 14.74 30.05
C VAL A 327 -28.15 13.54 30.64
N LEU A 328 -27.42 12.71 31.40
CA LEU A 328 -27.96 11.52 32.05
C LEU A 328 -28.89 11.90 33.21
N ASP A 329 -29.69 10.93 33.69
CA ASP A 329 -30.67 11.14 34.79
C ASP A 329 -29.99 11.58 36.12
N ASP A 330 -28.69 11.31 36.28
CA ASP A 330 -27.86 11.75 37.41
C ASP A 330 -27.21 13.15 37.20
N ASN A 331 -27.66 13.90 36.19
CA ASN A 331 -27.11 15.17 35.72
C ASN A 331 -25.68 15.12 35.16
N ASN A 332 -25.10 13.94 34.95
CA ASN A 332 -23.80 13.83 34.31
C ASN A 332 -23.89 14.14 32.81
N VAL A 333 -23.07 15.07 32.35
CA VAL A 333 -22.97 15.42 30.93
C VAL A 333 -22.03 14.46 30.23
N VAL A 334 -22.49 13.85 29.14
CA VAL A 334 -21.75 12.83 28.38
C VAL A 334 -21.74 13.15 26.90
N ALA A 335 -20.80 12.55 26.17
CA ALA A 335 -20.80 12.51 24.71
C ALA A 335 -21.29 11.14 24.24
N VAL A 336 -22.39 11.12 23.48
CA VAL A 336 -23.03 9.92 22.97
C VAL A 336 -22.70 9.78 21.49
N LYS A 337 -21.83 8.84 21.14
CA LYS A 337 -21.41 8.59 19.76
C LYS A 337 -22.22 7.43 19.17
N LYS A 338 -23.06 7.73 18.18
CA LYS A 338 -23.88 6.75 17.45
C LYS A 338 -23.13 6.29 16.20
N LEU A 339 -22.71 5.03 16.19
CA LEU A 339 -21.98 4.36 15.12
C LEU A 339 -22.93 3.45 14.32
N HIS A 340 -22.82 3.47 12.99
CA HIS A 340 -23.52 2.53 12.12
C HIS A 340 -22.72 1.22 11.99
N VAL A 341 -23.36 0.07 12.18
CA VAL A 341 -22.77 -1.27 12.02
C VAL A 341 -23.55 -2.04 10.97
N GLN A 342 -22.87 -2.70 10.02
CA GLN A 342 -23.53 -3.60 9.06
C GLN A 342 -23.33 -5.07 9.45
N HIS A 343 -24.44 -5.81 9.50
CA HIS A 343 -24.59 -7.28 9.61
C HIS A 343 -24.17 -7.98 10.94
N GLY A 344 -25.19 -8.24 11.78
CA GLY A 344 -25.71 -9.55 12.19
C GLY A 344 -24.84 -10.71 12.74
N GLY A 345 -23.51 -10.74 12.52
CA GLY A 345 -22.66 -11.89 12.86
C GLY A 345 -21.60 -11.64 13.95
N VAL A 346 -21.41 -10.39 14.39
CA VAL A 346 -20.16 -9.93 15.03
C VAL A 346 -20.37 -9.48 16.49
N LYS A 347 -21.51 -9.82 17.12
CA LYS A 347 -21.82 -9.33 18.49
C LYS A 347 -20.74 -9.70 19.52
N GLY A 348 -20.18 -10.91 19.44
CA GLY A 348 -19.15 -11.38 20.38
C GLY A 348 -17.75 -10.79 20.16
N GLU A 349 -17.35 -10.53 18.91
CA GLU A 349 -16.08 -9.85 18.62
C GLU A 349 -16.14 -8.38 19.06
N PHE A 350 -17.29 -7.75 18.85
CA PHE A 350 -17.57 -6.39 19.29
C PHE A 350 -17.50 -6.23 20.83
N GLU A 351 -18.16 -7.10 21.59
CA GLU A 351 -18.16 -7.04 23.06
C GLU A 351 -16.74 -7.15 23.63
N ASN A 352 -15.90 -8.00 23.02
CA ASN A 352 -14.49 -8.14 23.39
C ASN A 352 -13.67 -6.87 23.11
N GLU A 353 -13.95 -6.16 22.02
CA GLU A 353 -13.24 -4.92 21.68
C GLU A 353 -13.68 -3.74 22.54
N VAL A 354 -14.97 -3.61 22.84
CA VAL A 354 -15.45 -2.63 23.82
C VAL A 354 -14.92 -2.93 25.21
N LYS A 355 -14.81 -4.21 25.59
CA LYS A 355 -14.14 -4.62 26.82
C LYS A 355 -12.67 -4.24 26.84
N LEU A 356 -11.96 -4.34 25.70
CA LEU A 356 -10.58 -3.90 25.61
C LEU A 356 -10.46 -2.39 25.81
N ILE A 357 -11.30 -1.59 25.14
CA ILE A 357 -11.22 -0.12 25.17
C ILE A 357 -11.69 0.44 26.52
N SER A 358 -12.72 -0.15 27.13
CA SER A 358 -13.26 0.28 28.44
C SER A 358 -12.28 0.13 29.59
N ASN A 359 -11.37 -0.84 29.52
CA ASN A 359 -10.37 -1.06 30.58
C ASN A 359 -9.18 -0.09 30.49
N ILE A 360 -9.07 0.71 29.42
CA ILE A 360 -7.94 1.63 29.22
C ILE A 360 -8.20 2.93 29.97
N HIS A 361 -7.39 3.17 30.98
CA HIS A 361 -7.46 4.37 31.82
C HIS A 361 -6.14 5.13 31.76
N HIS A 362 -6.15 6.27 31.06
CA HIS A 362 -5.00 7.16 31.02
C HIS A 362 -5.46 8.62 30.94
N ARG A 363 -4.75 9.52 31.63
CA ARG A 363 -5.13 10.95 31.73
C ARG A 363 -5.21 11.68 30.38
N ASN A 364 -4.51 11.16 29.36
CA ASN A 364 -4.48 11.71 28.00
C ASN A 364 -5.22 10.85 26.96
N LEU A 365 -6.04 9.90 27.39
CA LEU A 365 -6.93 9.12 26.52
C LEU A 365 -8.38 9.40 26.91
N LEU A 366 -9.27 9.55 25.93
CA LEU A 366 -10.68 9.79 26.18
C LEU A 366 -11.34 8.54 26.76
N ARG A 367 -11.98 8.68 27.93
CA ARG A 367 -12.55 7.55 28.66
C ARG A 367 -13.89 7.13 28.05
N LEU A 368 -14.00 5.83 27.77
CA LEU A 368 -15.28 5.18 27.49
C LEU A 368 -15.98 4.89 28.82
N LEU A 369 -17.15 5.51 29.03
CA LEU A 369 -17.98 5.35 30.23
C LEU A 369 -18.87 4.11 30.13
N GLY A 370 -19.34 3.84 28.92
CA GLY A 370 -20.25 2.74 28.66
C GLY A 370 -20.63 2.61 27.21
N TRP A 371 -21.55 1.71 26.96
CA TRP A 371 -22.03 1.39 25.62
C TRP A 371 -23.50 1.00 25.66
N SER A 372 -24.16 1.06 24.51
CA SER A 372 -25.52 0.59 24.29
C SER A 372 -25.63 0.04 22.87
N ILE A 373 -26.53 -0.91 22.66
CA ILE A 373 -26.88 -1.42 21.34
C ILE A 373 -28.37 -1.13 21.09
N GLU A 374 -28.71 -0.66 19.89
CA GLU A 374 -30.08 -0.54 19.40
C GLU A 374 -30.26 -1.47 18.19
N GLY A 375 -30.96 -2.59 18.38
CA GLY A 375 -31.17 -3.58 17.31
C GLY A 375 -29.87 -4.24 16.84
N SER A 376 -29.75 -4.52 15.54
CA SER A 376 -28.55 -5.09 14.90
C SER A 376 -27.65 -4.06 14.21
N ASP A 377 -28.10 -2.80 14.12
CA ASP A 377 -27.58 -1.85 13.13
C ASP A 377 -26.84 -0.66 13.77
N TYR A 378 -27.04 -0.42 15.06
CA TYR A 378 -26.49 0.73 15.76
C TYR A 378 -25.75 0.37 17.04
N LEU A 379 -24.50 0.80 17.09
CA LEU A 379 -23.66 0.78 18.27
C LEU A 379 -23.56 2.20 18.83
N ILE A 380 -23.78 2.34 20.13
CA ILE A 380 -23.68 3.63 20.81
C ILE A 380 -22.60 3.55 21.88
N LEU A 381 -21.64 4.48 21.81
CA LEU A 381 -20.60 4.63 22.81
C LEU A 381 -20.87 5.87 23.65
N VAL A 382 -20.79 5.71 24.98
CA VAL A 382 -20.95 6.79 25.94
C VAL A 382 -19.58 7.17 26.45
N LEU A 383 -19.14 8.39 26.15
CA LEU A 383 -17.81 8.92 26.41
C LEU A 383 -17.90 10.10 27.37
N GLU A 384 -16.80 10.41 28.06
CA GLU A 384 -16.74 11.64 28.84
C GLU A 384 -16.89 12.88 27.94
N TYR A 385 -17.61 13.89 28.44
CA TYR A 385 -17.83 15.13 27.70
C TYR A 385 -16.62 16.06 27.79
N MET A 386 -16.20 16.60 26.64
CA MET A 386 -15.05 17.51 26.53
C MET A 386 -15.53 18.93 26.17
N PRO A 387 -15.65 19.85 27.14
CA PRO A 387 -16.35 21.12 26.95
C PRO A 387 -15.65 22.07 25.98
N ASN A 388 -14.33 21.97 25.84
CA ASN A 388 -13.59 22.82 24.92
C ASN A 388 -13.61 22.32 23.46
N GLY A 389 -14.07 21.09 23.23
CA GLY A 389 -14.10 20.47 21.91
C GLY A 389 -12.72 20.07 21.40
N SER A 390 -12.58 19.99 20.09
CA SER A 390 -11.37 19.52 19.40
C SER A 390 -10.31 20.60 19.19
N LEU A 391 -9.04 20.19 19.15
CA LEU A 391 -7.86 21.07 19.05
C LEU A 391 -7.82 21.88 17.75
N ASP A 392 -8.30 21.34 16.63
CA ASP A 392 -8.38 22.04 15.34
C ASP A 392 -9.15 23.37 15.43
N ARG A 393 -10.16 23.47 16.32
CA ARG A 393 -10.91 24.71 16.60
C ARG A 393 -10.03 25.82 17.16
N PHE A 394 -8.96 25.46 17.86
CA PHE A 394 -8.00 26.38 18.50
C PHE A 394 -6.81 26.71 17.59
N LEU A 395 -6.49 25.86 16.62
CA LEU A 395 -5.37 26.08 15.70
C LEU A 395 -5.80 26.98 14.52
N TRP A 396 -6.96 26.70 13.90
CA TRP A 396 -7.45 27.45 12.73
C TRP A 396 -8.98 27.63 12.69
N GLY A 397 -9.67 27.33 13.80
CA GLY A 397 -11.12 27.53 13.91
C GLY A 397 -11.49 28.83 14.63
N SER A 398 -12.71 28.86 15.15
CA SER A 398 -13.29 30.02 15.83
C SER A 398 -12.55 30.46 17.11
N LYS A 399 -11.68 29.60 17.66
CA LYS A 399 -10.89 29.87 18.87
C LYS A 399 -9.40 30.12 18.56
N ARG A 400 -9.03 30.38 17.30
CA ARG A 400 -7.63 30.66 16.90
C ARG A 400 -7.02 31.77 17.75
N GLY A 401 -5.79 31.56 18.23
CA GLY A 401 -5.04 32.54 19.02
C GLY A 401 -5.31 32.53 20.53
N THR A 402 -6.21 31.65 21.02
CA THR A 402 -6.53 31.58 22.46
C THR A 402 -5.56 30.72 23.27
N LEU A 403 -4.85 29.78 22.63
CA LEU A 403 -3.85 28.93 23.29
C LEU A 403 -2.47 29.59 23.26
N ASN A 404 -1.91 29.82 24.45
CA ASN A 404 -0.51 30.24 24.61
C ASN A 404 0.45 29.06 24.38
N TRP A 405 1.75 29.36 24.32
CA TRP A 405 2.77 28.34 24.04
C TRP A 405 2.83 27.24 25.09
N ASN A 406 2.73 27.58 26.38
CA ASN A 406 2.77 26.58 27.45
C ASN A 406 1.61 25.57 27.32
N GLN A 407 0.40 26.05 27.02
CA GLN A 407 -0.74 25.17 26.75
C GLN A 407 -0.51 24.29 25.51
N ARG A 408 0.01 24.86 24.41
CA ARG A 408 0.34 24.11 23.19
C ARG A 408 1.39 23.02 23.47
N TYR A 409 2.41 23.32 24.27
CA TYR A 409 3.43 22.35 24.68
C TYR A 409 2.83 21.24 25.56
N GLU A 410 2.02 21.59 26.56
CA GLU A 410 1.31 20.61 27.41
C GLU A 410 0.41 19.68 26.58
N ILE A 411 -0.19 20.22 25.51
CA ILE A 411 -0.98 19.43 24.55
C ILE A 411 -0.08 18.44 23.81
N ILE A 412 1.04 18.90 23.22
CA ILE A 412 2.02 18.02 22.54
C ILE A 412 2.50 16.92 23.47
N PHE A 413 2.88 17.30 24.70
CA PHE A 413 3.41 16.39 25.70
C PHE A 413 2.36 15.36 26.15
N GLY A 414 1.12 15.80 26.38
CA GLY A 414 0.03 14.90 26.74
C GLY A 414 -0.33 13.90 25.63
N ILE A 415 -0.33 14.32 24.35
CA ILE A 415 -0.54 13.41 23.22
C ILE A 415 0.58 12.36 23.16
N ALA A 416 1.84 12.77 23.32
CA ALA A 416 2.97 11.84 23.32
C ALA A 416 2.84 10.76 24.41
N ARG A 417 2.45 11.16 25.63
CA ARG A 417 2.18 10.24 26.75
C ARG A 417 1.02 9.29 26.46
N GLY A 418 -0.07 9.80 25.90
CA GLY A 418 -1.22 8.97 25.53
C GLY A 418 -0.87 7.89 24.50
N LEU A 419 -0.07 8.26 23.49
CA LEU A 419 0.40 7.31 22.47
C LEU A 419 1.43 6.31 23.03
N ALA A 420 2.38 6.75 23.86
CA ALA A 420 3.33 5.86 24.53
C ALA A 420 2.59 4.79 25.35
N HIS A 421 1.55 5.19 26.10
CA HIS A 421 0.70 4.26 26.84
C HIS A 421 0.06 3.20 25.93
N LEU A 422 -0.56 3.62 24.81
CA LEU A 422 -1.19 2.71 23.86
C LEU A 422 -0.20 1.74 23.19
N HIS A 423 1.02 2.19 22.92
CA HIS A 423 2.02 1.43 22.17
C HIS A 423 2.87 0.49 23.02
N GLU A 424 3.18 0.88 24.26
CA GLU A 424 4.28 0.32 25.05
C GLU A 424 3.90 -0.09 26.47
N GLU A 425 2.87 0.51 27.08
CA GLU A 425 2.50 0.23 28.50
C GLU A 425 1.35 -0.78 28.65
N LEU A 426 0.57 -1.02 27.59
CA LEU A 426 -0.51 -2.01 27.59
C LEU A 426 0.00 -3.40 27.24
N HIS A 427 -0.61 -4.44 27.84
CA HIS A 427 -0.30 -5.85 27.51
C HIS A 427 -0.57 -6.18 26.03
N ILE A 428 -1.55 -5.50 25.43
CA ILE A 428 -1.86 -5.58 24.00
C ILE A 428 -1.57 -4.21 23.40
N LYS A 429 -0.63 -4.15 22.46
CA LYS A 429 -0.31 -2.93 21.70
C LYS A 429 -1.52 -2.48 20.88
N ILE A 430 -1.94 -1.22 21.05
CA ILE A 430 -3.06 -0.62 20.32
C ILE A 430 -2.53 0.48 19.40
N LEU A 431 -2.86 0.37 18.11
CA LEU A 431 -2.52 1.38 17.11
C LEU A 431 -3.73 2.27 16.86
N HIS A 432 -3.54 3.58 16.92
CA HIS A 432 -4.60 4.56 16.76
C HIS A 432 -5.04 4.72 15.30
N ARG A 433 -4.08 4.84 14.37
CA ARG A 433 -4.23 4.96 12.90
C ARG A 433 -4.84 6.24 12.35
N ASP A 434 -5.58 6.99 13.16
CA ASP A 434 -6.17 8.29 12.77
C ASP A 434 -5.79 9.45 13.70
N ILE A 435 -4.51 9.57 14.05
CA ILE A 435 -4.03 10.72 14.84
C ILE A 435 -4.07 11.98 13.98
N LYS A 436 -4.84 12.97 14.43
CA LYS A 436 -5.02 14.28 13.82
C LYS A 436 -5.59 15.25 14.84
N SER A 437 -5.44 16.55 14.59
CA SER A 437 -5.92 17.63 15.47
C SER A 437 -7.43 17.55 15.79
N SER A 438 -8.29 17.08 14.89
CA SER A 438 -9.72 16.92 15.16
C SER A 438 -10.07 15.75 16.09
N ASN A 439 -9.15 14.80 16.30
CA ASN A 439 -9.29 13.69 17.24
C ASN A 439 -8.59 13.96 18.59
N ILE A 440 -8.04 15.16 18.81
CA ILE A 440 -7.52 15.59 20.10
C ILE A 440 -8.54 16.52 20.74
N LEU A 441 -9.18 16.07 21.82
CA LEU A 441 -10.17 16.85 22.56
C LEU A 441 -9.52 17.52 23.78
N LEU A 442 -10.05 18.69 24.16
CA LEU A 442 -9.54 19.47 25.28
C LEU A 442 -10.58 19.52 26.41
N SER A 443 -10.11 19.24 27.64
CA SER A 443 -10.90 19.42 28.86
C SER A 443 -11.09 20.91 29.17
N ASP A 444 -11.84 21.21 30.22
CA ASP A 444 -12.00 22.55 30.79
C ASP A 444 -10.66 23.23 31.13
N ASP A 445 -9.70 22.47 31.67
CA ASP A 445 -8.34 22.91 31.97
C ASP A 445 -7.35 22.80 30.79
N PHE A 446 -7.85 22.64 29.57
CA PHE A 446 -7.09 22.52 28.31
C PHE A 446 -6.12 21.31 28.25
N LYS A 447 -6.33 20.28 29.06
CA LYS A 447 -5.55 19.04 28.96
C LYS A 447 -6.02 18.20 27.77
N PRO A 448 -5.09 17.62 26.99
CA PRO A 448 -5.45 16.86 25.81
C PRO A 448 -5.93 15.45 26.17
N LYS A 449 -6.97 14.99 25.48
CA LYS A 449 -7.37 13.57 25.42
C LYS A 449 -7.49 13.11 23.98
N ILE A 450 -6.80 12.01 23.66
CA ILE A 450 -6.90 11.36 22.37
C ILE A 450 -8.24 10.62 22.30
N ALA A 451 -9.08 11.00 21.34
CA ALA A 451 -10.37 10.37 21.06
C ALA A 451 -10.24 9.34 19.94
N ASP A 452 -11.26 8.50 19.75
CA ASP A 452 -11.40 7.58 18.61
C ASP A 452 -10.33 6.47 18.49
N PHE A 453 -9.51 6.25 19.53
CA PHE A 453 -8.62 5.11 19.59
C PHE A 453 -9.40 3.79 19.65
N GLY A 454 -8.95 2.79 18.88
CA GLY A 454 -9.62 1.50 18.77
C GLY A 454 -10.86 1.49 17.86
N LEU A 455 -11.39 2.65 17.43
CA LEU A 455 -12.60 2.71 16.59
C LEU A 455 -12.38 2.31 15.13
N ALA A 456 -11.13 2.31 14.66
CA ALA A 456 -10.78 1.86 13.31
C ALA A 456 -11.19 0.38 13.04
N ARG A 457 -11.50 -0.38 14.09
CA ARG A 457 -11.93 -1.77 14.01
C ARG A 457 -13.43 -1.93 13.72
N PHE A 458 -14.25 -0.90 13.99
CA PHE A 458 -15.71 -0.94 13.86
C PHE A 458 -16.26 -0.40 12.51
N GLN A 459 -15.41 -0.19 11.48
CA GLN A 459 -15.87 0.34 10.19
C GLN A 459 -16.56 -0.72 9.30
N PRO A 460 -17.65 -0.39 8.57
CA PRO A 460 -18.39 -1.32 7.70
C PRO A 460 -17.53 -2.03 6.66
N GLU A 461 -17.78 -3.32 6.42
CA GLU A 461 -17.16 -4.10 5.33
C GLU A 461 -17.76 -3.73 3.97
N ASP A 462 -17.00 -3.01 3.16
CA ASP A 462 -17.19 -3.11 1.72
C ASP A 462 -16.71 -4.51 1.29
N GLN A 463 -17.64 -5.29 0.76
CA GLN A 463 -17.50 -6.71 0.41
C GLN A 463 -16.27 -6.99 -0.47
N SER A 464 -15.15 -7.38 0.14
CA SER A 464 -14.13 -8.29 -0.41
C SER A 464 -13.07 -8.63 0.65
N HIS A 465 -13.20 -9.82 1.23
CA HIS A 465 -12.19 -10.61 1.97
C HIS A 465 -11.15 -9.88 2.86
N VAL A 466 -11.39 -10.00 4.17
CA VAL A 466 -10.46 -9.98 5.33
C VAL A 466 -8.96 -9.77 5.02
N SER A 467 -8.52 -8.52 5.15
CA SER A 467 -7.17 -8.09 5.57
C SER A 467 -7.30 -6.61 6.01
N THR A 468 -6.78 -6.26 7.18
CA THR A 468 -7.01 -4.97 7.89
C THR A 468 -7.11 -3.74 6.97
N LYS A 469 -8.30 -3.12 6.93
CA LYS A 469 -8.66 -1.97 6.09
C LYS A 469 -7.70 -0.78 6.29
N PHE A 470 -7.42 -0.06 5.20
CA PHE A 470 -6.76 1.24 5.25
C PHE A 470 -7.68 2.24 5.99
N ALA A 471 -7.20 2.78 7.11
CA ALA A 471 -7.90 3.78 7.89
C ALA A 471 -6.91 4.90 8.23
N GLY A 472 -7.14 6.11 7.72
CA GLY A 472 -6.27 7.26 7.95
C GLY A 472 -6.71 8.50 7.17
N THR A 473 -6.27 9.66 7.62
CA THR A 473 -6.63 10.95 7.01
C THR A 473 -5.49 11.49 6.13
N LEU A 474 -5.80 11.90 4.90
CA LEU A 474 -4.84 12.49 3.96
C LEU A 474 -4.11 13.68 4.61
N GLY A 475 -2.78 13.70 4.52
CA GLY A 475 -1.92 14.70 5.20
C GLY A 475 -1.30 14.19 6.50
N TYR A 476 -1.90 13.19 7.16
CA TYR A 476 -1.41 12.61 8.42
C TYR A 476 -0.90 11.18 8.26
N THR A 477 -1.32 10.48 7.20
CA THR A 477 -0.97 9.09 6.96
C THR A 477 0.50 8.92 6.58
N ALA A 478 1.22 8.05 7.31
CA ALA A 478 2.62 7.72 7.03
C ALA A 478 2.81 7.16 5.61
N PRO A 479 3.91 7.49 4.91
CA PRO A 479 4.10 7.12 3.51
C PRO A 479 4.16 5.61 3.28
N GLU A 480 4.75 4.84 4.20
CA GLU A 480 4.78 3.38 4.12
C GLU A 480 3.41 2.74 4.40
N TYR A 481 2.58 3.38 5.21
CA TYR A 481 1.20 2.92 5.46
C TYR A 481 0.30 3.26 4.27
N ALA A 482 0.37 4.50 3.77
CA ALA A 482 -0.34 4.96 2.58
C ALA A 482 0.07 4.20 1.31
N ARG A 483 1.37 3.94 1.14
CA ARG A 483 1.91 3.31 -0.07
C ARG A 483 1.83 1.79 0.01
N ASN A 484 2.24 1.19 1.14
CA ASN A 484 2.51 -0.25 1.26
C ASN A 484 1.56 -1.00 2.19
N GLY A 485 0.66 -0.30 2.91
CA GLY A 485 -0.20 -0.90 3.93
C GLY A 485 0.57 -1.47 5.13
N VAL A 486 1.85 -1.10 5.29
CA VAL A 486 2.68 -1.57 6.40
C VAL A 486 2.23 -0.87 7.67
N LEU A 487 1.73 -1.66 8.62
CA LEU A 487 1.21 -1.17 9.88
C LEU A 487 2.20 -1.47 11.01
N SER A 488 2.55 -0.43 11.75
CA SER A 488 3.41 -0.49 12.96
C SER A 488 3.08 0.70 13.85
N GLU A 489 3.59 0.75 15.08
CA GLU A 489 3.47 1.93 15.95
C GLU A 489 4.06 3.21 15.31
N LYS A 490 5.01 3.06 14.38
CA LYS A 490 5.65 4.17 13.67
C LYS A 490 4.71 4.96 12.77
N VAL A 491 3.53 4.42 12.43
CA VAL A 491 2.52 5.15 11.64
C VAL A 491 1.88 6.25 12.50
N ASP A 492 1.59 5.96 13.77
CA ASP A 492 1.06 6.93 14.73
C ASP A 492 2.14 7.96 15.10
N THR A 493 3.41 7.55 15.20
CA THR A 493 4.54 8.48 15.39
C THR A 493 4.63 9.50 14.25
N TYR A 494 4.47 9.07 12.99
CA TYR A 494 4.46 9.99 11.85
C TYR A 494 3.30 10.99 11.95
N SER A 495 2.09 10.50 12.19
CA SER A 495 0.91 11.35 12.34
C SER A 495 1.04 12.33 13.50
N PHE A 496 1.64 11.91 14.62
CA PHE A 496 1.98 12.77 15.75
C PHE A 496 2.95 13.89 15.35
N GLY A 497 4.00 13.58 14.56
CA GLY A 497 4.91 14.58 14.02
C GLY A 497 4.19 15.64 13.18
N ILE A 498 3.22 15.23 12.35
CA ILE A 498 2.37 16.19 11.62
C ILE A 498 1.55 17.07 12.58
N VAL A 499 0.93 16.47 13.60
CA VAL A 499 0.15 17.23 14.61
C VAL A 499 1.01 18.24 15.38
N ILE A 500 2.28 17.93 15.68
CA ILE A 500 3.20 18.92 16.26
C ILE A 500 3.36 20.13 15.32
N LEU A 501 3.59 19.89 14.03
CA LEU A 501 3.73 20.98 13.06
C LEU A 501 2.47 21.83 12.97
N GLU A 502 1.29 21.22 13.05
CA GLU A 502 0.02 21.93 13.11
C GLU A 502 -0.09 22.80 14.37
N ILE A 503 0.27 22.25 15.54
CA ILE A 503 0.23 22.98 16.82
C ILE A 503 1.18 24.17 16.82
N VAL A 504 2.41 23.99 16.32
CA VAL A 504 3.43 25.05 16.30
C VAL A 504 3.10 26.14 15.29
N SER A 505 2.53 25.78 14.14
CA SER A 505 2.27 26.73 13.05
C SER A 505 0.88 27.35 13.05
N GLY A 506 -0.09 26.74 13.73
CA GLY A 506 -1.51 27.12 13.63
C GLY A 506 -2.10 26.90 12.22
N ARG A 507 -1.45 26.08 11.38
CA ARG A 507 -1.85 25.81 9.99
C ARG A 507 -2.22 24.36 9.79
N ARG A 508 -3.08 24.10 8.80
CA ARG A 508 -3.46 22.72 8.45
C ARG A 508 -2.34 22.04 7.67
N SER A 509 -2.15 20.74 7.90
CA SER A 509 -1.17 19.93 7.17
C SER A 509 -1.35 19.96 5.65
N THR A 510 -2.60 20.09 5.18
CA THR A 510 -3.00 20.13 3.77
C THR A 510 -3.06 21.55 3.17
N GLU A 511 -2.80 22.59 3.97
CA GLU A 511 -2.84 23.98 3.50
C GLU A 511 -1.66 24.27 2.57
N VAL A 512 -1.97 24.77 1.37
CA VAL A 512 -1.00 25.10 0.33
C VAL A 512 -0.78 26.60 0.30
N LYS A 513 0.47 27.07 0.41
CA LYS A 513 0.79 28.47 0.12
C LYS A 513 0.89 28.70 -1.38
N SER A 514 0.09 29.63 -1.90
CA SER A 514 0.03 29.99 -3.33
C SER A 514 1.08 31.02 -3.78
N ASP A 515 1.89 31.56 -2.85
CA ASP A 515 2.78 32.71 -3.12
C ASP A 515 4.11 32.36 -3.81
N SER A 516 4.39 31.07 -4.00
CA SER A 516 5.54 30.59 -4.79
C SER A 516 5.06 29.64 -5.87
N GLN A 517 5.78 29.55 -6.99
CA GLN A 517 5.52 28.66 -8.13
C GLN A 517 5.48 27.14 -7.78
N SER A 518 5.46 26.76 -6.49
CA SER A 518 5.38 25.40 -5.96
C SER A 518 4.29 25.26 -4.89
N ILE A 519 3.42 24.25 -5.04
CA ILE A 519 2.44 23.79 -4.03
C ILE A 519 3.22 23.01 -2.96
N ASP A 520 3.48 23.62 -1.81
CA ASP A 520 4.19 22.96 -0.70
C ASP A 520 3.24 22.67 0.47
N TYR A 521 3.11 21.39 0.83
CA TYR A 521 2.44 20.96 2.07
C TYR A 521 3.24 21.38 3.31
N LEU A 522 2.59 21.46 4.48
CA LEU A 522 3.21 21.98 5.72
C LEU A 522 4.54 21.30 6.07
N LEU A 523 4.62 19.97 5.96
CA LEU A 523 5.84 19.20 6.21
C LEU A 523 6.97 19.56 5.24
N GLU A 524 6.66 19.72 3.94
CA GLU A 524 7.66 20.06 2.92
C GLU A 524 8.19 21.47 3.10
N ASN A 525 7.31 22.45 3.35
CA ASN A 525 7.71 23.82 3.63
C ASN A 525 8.56 23.91 4.93
N THR A 526 8.18 23.19 5.98
CA THR A 526 8.95 23.11 7.23
C THR A 526 10.36 22.56 6.97
N TRP A 527 10.47 21.50 6.17
CA TRP A 527 11.77 20.91 5.81
C TRP A 527 12.66 21.91 5.07
N LYS A 528 12.13 22.63 4.07
CA LYS A 528 12.86 23.67 3.32
C LYS A 528 13.37 24.79 4.23
N LEU A 529 12.58 25.19 5.23
CA LEU A 529 12.99 26.19 6.21
C LEU A 529 14.04 25.64 7.19
N TYR A 530 13.94 24.36 7.58
CA TYR A 530 14.93 23.69 8.42
C TYR A 530 16.29 23.59 7.73
N GLU A 531 16.34 23.16 6.46
CA GLU A 531 17.58 23.11 5.66
C GLU A 531 18.27 24.48 5.56
N LYS A 532 17.47 25.56 5.50
CA LYS A 532 17.95 26.95 5.49
C LYS A 532 18.25 27.50 6.88
N LYS A 533 18.09 26.72 7.95
CA LYS A 533 18.20 27.16 9.36
C LYS A 533 17.29 28.36 9.71
N THR A 534 16.12 28.42 9.08
CA THR A 534 15.12 29.50 9.27
C THR A 534 13.75 28.94 9.66
N HIS A 535 13.71 27.74 10.25
CA HIS A 535 12.47 27.07 10.68
C HIS A 535 11.73 27.77 11.82
N ILE A 536 12.33 28.80 12.45
CA ILE A 536 11.62 29.76 13.31
C ILE A 536 10.43 30.42 12.58
N ARG A 537 10.48 30.54 11.25
CA ARG A 537 9.39 31.09 10.41
C ARG A 537 8.14 30.20 10.33
N VAL A 538 8.20 28.98 10.88
CA VAL A 538 7.06 28.06 10.97
C VAL A 538 6.11 28.47 12.08
N ILE A 539 6.62 29.15 13.13
CA ILE A 539 5.89 29.51 14.33
C ILE A 539 4.67 30.36 13.99
N ASP A 540 3.54 30.03 14.62
CA ASP A 540 2.28 30.76 14.54
C ASP A 540 2.48 32.22 14.99
N GLU A 541 2.08 33.15 14.14
CA GLU A 541 2.17 34.60 14.37
C GLU A 541 1.32 35.06 15.58
N THR A 542 0.33 34.26 16.00
CA THR A 542 -0.49 34.55 17.18
C THR A 542 0.23 34.29 18.50
N LEU A 543 1.39 33.64 18.48
CA LEU A 543 2.20 33.38 19.67
C LEU A 543 3.18 34.53 19.93
N ASN A 544 3.04 35.19 21.08
CA ASN A 544 4.04 36.14 21.57
C ASN A 544 5.09 35.40 22.40
N LEU A 545 6.21 35.04 21.77
CA LEU A 545 7.27 34.22 22.38
C LEU A 545 8.49 35.05 22.74
N ASN A 546 9.07 34.81 23.91
CA ASN A 546 10.41 35.28 24.22
C ASN A 546 11.50 34.41 23.54
N GLN A 547 12.75 34.85 23.58
CA GLN A 547 13.87 34.16 22.92
C GLN A 547 14.05 32.70 23.39
N HIS A 548 13.95 32.45 24.70
CA HIS A 548 14.08 31.10 25.25
C HIS A 548 12.93 30.18 24.78
N GLU A 549 11.71 30.72 24.67
CA GLU A 549 10.57 29.99 24.13
C GLU A 549 10.74 29.69 22.64
N GLN A 550 11.27 30.63 21.84
CA GLN A 550 11.57 30.38 20.42
C GLN A 550 12.58 29.25 20.25
N GLU A 551 13.65 29.24 21.05
CA GLU A 551 14.63 28.15 21.07
C GLU A 551 14.00 26.81 21.45
N HIS A 552 13.08 26.83 22.42
CA HIS A 552 12.33 25.64 22.80
C HIS A 552 11.44 25.14 21.64
N VAL A 553 10.68 26.02 20.99
CA VAL A 553 9.82 25.67 19.85
C VAL A 553 10.62 25.09 18.69
N MET A 554 11.81 25.64 18.40
CA MET A 554 12.70 25.12 17.36
C MET A 554 13.09 23.66 17.63
N LYS A 555 13.44 23.31 18.87
CA LYS A 555 13.70 21.90 19.26
C LYS A 555 12.47 21.02 19.07
N ILE A 556 11.27 21.53 19.38
CA ILE A 556 10.01 20.80 19.17
C ILE A 556 9.74 20.55 17.68
N ILE A 557 10.07 21.50 16.80
CA ILE A 557 10.01 21.32 15.34
C ILE A 557 10.98 20.20 14.91
N GLU A 558 12.21 20.17 15.44
CA GLU A 558 13.18 19.13 15.12
C GLU A 558 12.70 17.73 15.56
N ILE A 559 12.05 17.62 16.73
CA ILE A 559 11.40 16.38 17.17
C ILE A 559 10.28 15.97 16.19
N ALA A 560 9.46 16.91 15.72
CA ALA A 560 8.44 16.64 14.70
C ALA A 560 9.04 16.12 13.39
N LEU A 561 10.17 16.70 12.96
CA LEU A 561 10.91 16.27 11.78
C LEU A 561 11.55 14.88 11.95
N LEU A 562 11.97 14.51 13.16
CA LEU A 562 12.40 13.14 13.48
C LEU A 562 11.24 12.15 13.43
N CYS A 563 10.08 12.53 13.96
CA CYS A 563 8.87 11.72 13.94
C CYS A 563 8.39 11.42 12.51
N THR A 564 8.71 12.27 11.55
CA THR A 564 8.24 12.16 10.14
C THR A 564 9.27 11.60 9.17
N GLN A 565 10.37 11.03 9.67
CA GLN A 565 11.44 10.46 8.85
C GLN A 565 11.00 9.29 7.96
N SER A 566 11.75 9.05 6.89
CA SER A 566 11.64 7.86 6.03
C SER A 566 13.05 7.27 5.85
N PRO A 567 13.28 5.97 6.09
CA PRO A 567 12.28 4.92 6.38
C PRO A 567 11.66 4.98 7.80
N ALA A 568 10.57 4.26 8.06
CA ALA A 568 9.89 4.26 9.36
C ALA A 568 10.76 3.74 10.52
N SER A 569 11.78 2.94 10.23
CA SER A 569 12.71 2.38 11.22
C SER A 569 13.50 3.45 11.98
N ILE A 570 13.78 4.61 11.37
CA ILE A 570 14.57 5.68 11.99
C ILE A 570 13.74 6.68 12.82
N ARG A 571 12.41 6.56 12.81
CA ARG A 571 11.55 7.35 13.69
C ARG A 571 11.71 6.88 15.15
N PRO A 572 11.69 7.79 16.13
CA PRO A 572 11.74 7.40 17.54
C PRO A 572 10.50 6.59 17.95
N THR A 573 10.57 5.86 19.06
CA THR A 573 9.35 5.33 19.72
C THR A 573 8.63 6.44 20.46
N MET A 574 7.37 6.24 20.86
CA MET A 574 6.64 7.30 21.55
C MET A 574 7.17 7.54 22.97
N SER A 575 7.70 6.51 23.66
CA SER A 575 8.42 6.73 24.93
C SER A 575 9.72 7.52 24.74
N GLU A 576 10.49 7.26 23.67
CA GLU A 576 11.66 8.08 23.35
C GLU A 576 11.26 9.54 23.11
N VAL A 577 10.16 9.79 22.41
CA VAL A 577 9.61 11.14 22.19
C VAL A 577 9.23 11.79 23.52
N VAL A 578 8.59 11.08 24.44
CA VAL A 578 8.25 11.61 25.79
C VAL A 578 9.53 12.05 26.52
N VAL A 579 10.60 11.25 26.47
CA VAL A 579 11.90 11.62 27.07
C VAL A 579 12.51 12.84 26.38
N MET A 580 12.49 12.91 25.05
CA MET A 580 12.98 14.06 24.29
C MET A 580 12.22 15.35 24.61
N LEU A 581 10.92 15.26 24.90
CA LEU A 581 10.10 16.40 25.30
C LEU A 581 10.36 16.83 26.75
N GLN A 582 10.74 15.90 27.65
CA GLN A 582 11.09 16.17 29.04
C GLN A 582 12.50 16.75 29.20
N GLU A 583 13.48 16.14 28.54
CA GLU A 583 14.88 16.55 28.64
C GLU A 583 15.15 17.72 27.69
N ARG A 584 15.49 18.90 28.23
CA ARG A 584 15.94 20.06 27.41
C ARG A 584 17.28 19.84 26.67
N LYS A 585 17.79 18.60 26.63
CA LYS A 585 19.08 18.23 26.02
C LYS A 585 18.97 18.17 24.49
N SER A 586 20.13 18.32 23.82
CA SER A 586 20.20 18.24 22.36
C SER A 586 19.89 16.82 21.88
N LEU A 587 19.35 16.71 20.66
CA LEU A 587 18.91 15.47 20.00
C LEU A 587 20.01 14.39 19.78
N GLY A 588 21.21 14.56 20.34
CA GLY A 588 22.36 13.69 20.08
C GLY A 588 22.73 13.64 18.60
N THR A 589 23.60 12.69 18.22
CA THR A 589 24.10 12.43 16.85
C THR A 589 23.04 11.86 15.88
N ARG A 590 21.73 12.05 16.14
CA ARG A 590 20.67 11.59 15.21
C ARG A 590 20.58 12.56 14.03
N GLN A 591 21.08 12.13 12.87
CA GLN A 591 21.07 12.94 11.65
C GLN A 591 19.66 13.01 11.05
N LEU A 592 19.07 14.21 11.05
CA LEU A 592 17.83 14.49 10.33
C LEU A 592 18.10 14.38 8.82
N THR A 593 17.44 13.45 8.15
CA THR A 593 17.54 13.26 6.69
C THR A 593 16.25 13.68 6.02
N ARG A 594 16.33 14.26 4.82
CA ARG A 594 15.13 14.64 4.06
C ARG A 594 14.28 13.39 3.86
N PRO A 595 12.99 13.40 4.26
CA PRO A 595 12.09 12.32 3.89
C PRO A 595 12.15 12.18 2.36
N THR A 596 12.71 11.08 1.88
CA THR A 596 12.87 10.84 0.44
C THR A 596 11.49 10.69 -0.18
N PHE A 597 10.88 11.80 -0.60
CA PHE A 597 10.22 11.81 -1.88
C PHE A 597 11.31 11.53 -2.89
N VAL A 598 11.30 10.32 -3.44
CA VAL A 598 12.29 9.82 -4.40
C VAL A 598 12.48 10.88 -5.48
N ASN A 599 13.65 11.52 -5.47
CA ASN A 599 14.00 12.55 -6.42
C ASN A 599 14.19 11.90 -7.80
N ASN A 600 13.31 12.27 -8.72
CA ASN A 600 13.24 11.81 -10.11
C ASN A 600 14.43 12.34 -10.93
N ARG A 601 15.58 11.67 -10.89
CA ARG A 601 16.61 11.83 -11.92
C ARG A 601 16.97 10.48 -12.53
N GLU A 602 16.03 9.98 -13.32
CA GLU A 602 16.22 9.21 -14.55
C GLU A 602 14.82 8.83 -15.06
N ARG A 603 14.09 9.83 -15.56
CA ARG A 603 12.87 9.60 -16.33
C ARG A 603 12.79 10.60 -17.46
N ARG A 604 12.93 10.10 -18.69
CA ARG A 604 12.30 10.70 -19.85
C ARG A 604 11.07 9.87 -20.14
N ILE A 605 9.89 10.50 -20.06
CA ILE A 605 8.67 9.99 -20.69
C ILE A 605 8.10 11.16 -21.48
N TYR A 606 8.07 10.98 -22.80
CA TYR A 606 7.38 11.87 -23.72
C TYR A 606 5.90 11.50 -23.74
N ILE A 607 5.03 12.49 -23.55
CA ILE A 607 3.59 12.37 -23.79
C ILE A 607 3.33 13.15 -25.07
N ARG A 608 2.77 12.52 -26.11
CA ARG A 608 2.10 13.30 -27.15
C ARG A 608 0.60 13.07 -27.16
N SER A 609 -0.07 14.23 -27.21
CA SER A 609 -1.49 14.44 -27.41
C SER A 609 -2.06 13.56 -28.52
N SER A 610 -3.22 12.99 -28.21
CA SER A 610 -4.24 12.54 -29.15
C SER A 610 -4.25 13.33 -30.46
N ARG A 611 -4.17 12.61 -31.59
CA ARG A 611 -4.83 13.03 -32.83
C ARG A 611 -5.88 11.99 -33.23
N PRO A 612 -6.96 12.44 -33.90
CA PRO A 612 -8.19 11.66 -34.06
C PRO A 612 -8.02 10.49 -35.03
N LYS A 613 -8.82 9.45 -34.83
CA LYS A 613 -9.14 8.49 -35.89
C LYS A 613 -9.86 9.22 -37.03
N ASP A 614 -9.69 8.66 -38.22
CA ASP A 614 -10.31 9.00 -39.51
C ASP A 614 -9.55 9.99 -40.40
N MET A 615 -8.60 9.45 -41.17
CA MET A 615 -8.56 9.67 -42.62
C MET A 615 -7.53 8.73 -43.27
N GLN A 616 -8.04 7.81 -44.12
CA GLN A 616 -7.42 7.16 -45.29
C GLN A 616 -7.76 5.67 -45.36
N ALA A 617 -9.03 5.39 -45.62
CA ALA A 617 -9.42 4.24 -46.42
C ALA A 617 -10.08 4.79 -47.70
N THR A 618 -9.28 5.39 -48.59
CA THR A 618 -9.65 5.51 -50.00
C THR A 618 -8.41 5.72 -50.84
N GLN A 619 -8.35 4.96 -51.95
CA GLN A 619 -7.38 5.04 -53.06
C GLN A 619 -6.04 4.33 -52.83
N GLN A 620 -6.00 3.03 -53.13
CA GLN A 620 -5.27 2.48 -54.29
C GLN A 620 -5.13 0.96 -54.15
N THR A 621 -6.09 0.23 -54.72
CA THR A 621 -5.85 -0.97 -55.56
C THR A 621 -7.18 -1.42 -56.16
N GLN A 622 -7.81 -0.54 -56.93
CA GLN A 622 -8.55 -0.97 -58.11
C GLN A 622 -7.51 -1.13 -59.22
N SER A 623 -6.87 -2.29 -59.25
CA SER A 623 -6.22 -2.83 -60.44
C SER A 623 -6.19 -4.35 -60.28
N LYS A 624 -7.35 -4.95 -60.55
CA LYS A 624 -7.54 -6.25 -61.19
C LYS A 624 -8.99 -6.67 -60.99
N ARG A 625 -9.66 -6.86 -62.14
CA ARG A 625 -10.98 -7.46 -62.37
C ARG A 625 -12.11 -6.46 -62.62
N GLU A 626 -12.02 -5.81 -63.77
CA GLU A 626 -13.17 -5.80 -64.67
C GLU A 626 -12.86 -6.76 -65.83
N THR A 627 -13.70 -7.80 -65.89
CA THR A 627 -14.31 -8.38 -67.08
C THR A 627 -13.49 -8.48 -68.38
N THR A 628 -13.21 -9.73 -68.73
CA THR A 628 -13.69 -10.37 -69.96
C THR A 628 -14.23 -9.40 -71.02
N LYS A 629 -13.38 -9.06 -71.99
CA LYS A 629 -13.76 -8.90 -73.40
C LYS A 629 -12.63 -9.45 -74.26
N GLU A 630 -13.05 -10.34 -75.17
CA GLU A 630 -12.35 -10.89 -76.33
C GLU A 630 -11.48 -12.15 -76.14
N MET A 631 -12.09 -13.25 -76.61
CA MET A 631 -11.58 -14.57 -77.07
C MET A 631 -11.00 -15.55 -76.05
#